data_AF-A0AAD6YLT9-F1
#
_entry.id   AF-A0AAD6YLT9-F1
#
_cell.length_a   1.000
_cell.length_b   1.000
_cell.length_c   1.000
_cell.angle_alpha   90.00
_cell.angle_beta   90.00
_cell.angle_gamma   90.00
#
_symmetry.space_group_name_H-M   'P 1'
#
loop_
_entity.id
_entity.type
_entity.pdbx_description
1 polymer ?
#
loop_
_entity_poly.entity_id
_entity_poly.type
_entity_poly.pdbx_seq_one_letter_code
_entity_poly.pdbx_strand_id
1 'polypeptide(L)'
;MTLGLIITIFGMGFWFRDIVVEGTFLGDHTKRVKEGITIGFLLFIISEAFAFFSVFWSFFHSALSPAVEIGGIWPPFGLTTLNSFGLPLTTT
;
A
#
# COMPACT_ATOMS: atom_id res chain seq x y z
N MET A 1 22.08 -4.62 -4.78
CA MET A 1 20.70 -4.10 -4.60
C MET A 1 20.11 -3.60 -5.91
N THR A 2 20.82 -2.76 -6.67
CA THR A 2 20.38 -2.23 -7.99
C THR A 2 20.08 -3.31 -9.03
N LEU A 3 20.95 -4.31 -9.19
CA LEU A 3 20.70 -5.41 -10.14
C LEU A 3 19.42 -6.19 -9.82
N GLY A 4 19.16 -6.46 -8.54
CA GLY A 4 17.94 -7.14 -8.10
C GLY A 4 16.68 -6.35 -8.46
N LEU A 5 16.65 -5.06 -8.15
CA LEU A 5 15.55 -4.16 -8.52
C LEU A 5 15.31 -4.13 -10.03
N ILE A 6 16.37 -4.04 -10.84
CA ILE A 6 16.27 -4.03 -12.30
C ILE A 6 15.62 -5.32 -12.80
N ILE A 7 16.10 -6.48 -12.33
CA ILE A 7 15.55 -7.77 -12.75
C ILE A 7 14.10 -7.93 -12.30
N THR A 8 13.73 -7.49 -11.09
CA THR A 8 12.34 -7.54 -10.61
C THR A 8 11.40 -6.70 -11.48
N ILE A 9 11.79 -5.47 -11.86
CA ILE A 9 10.97 -4.59 -12.71
C ILE A 9 10.78 -5.21 -14.10
N PHE A 10 11.85 -5.70 -14.72
CA PHE A 10 11.74 -6.38 -16.02
C PHE A 10 10.90 -7.66 -15.93
N GLY A 11 11.05 -8.45 -14.86
CA GLY A 11 10.26 -9.64 -14.61
C GLY A 11 8.76 -9.34 -14.51
N MET A 12 8.38 -8.31 -13.73
CA MET A 12 7.00 -7.84 -13.65
C MET A 12 6.47 -7.39 -15.01
N GLY A 13 7.26 -6.61 -15.76
CA GLY A 13 6.88 -6.12 -17.08
C GLY A 13 6.61 -7.24 -18.08
N PHE A 14 7.49 -8.24 -18.15
CA PHE A 14 7.27 -9.41 -19.02
C PHE A 14 6.08 -10.25 -18.57
N TRP A 15 5.89 -10.44 -17.26
CA TRP A 15 4.76 -11.18 -16.74
C TRP A 15 3.41 -10.52 -17.07
N PHE A 16 3.29 -9.20 -16.91
CA PHE A 16 2.06 -8.48 -17.28
C PHE A 16 1.80 -8.50 -18.77
N ARG A 17 2.84 -8.42 -19.61
CA ARG A 17 2.70 -8.60 -21.06
C ARG A 17 2.05 -9.94 -21.38
N ASP A 18 2.53 -11.01 -20.76
CA ASP A 18 2.05 -12.37 -21.04
C ASP A 18 0.61 -12.56 -20.58
N ILE A 19 0.22 -12.02 -19.42
CA ILE A 19 -1.19 -12.00 -18.96
C ILE A 19 -2.10 -11.30 -19.98
N VAL A 20 -1.66 -10.17 -20.55
CA VAL A 20 -2.45 -9.44 -21.57
C VAL A 20 -2.56 -10.27 -22.86
N VAL A 21 -1.50 -10.99 -23.24
CA VAL A 21 -1.50 -11.88 -24.40
C VAL A 21 -2.50 -13.02 -24.22
N GLU A 22 -2.42 -13.73 -23.10
CA GLU A 22 -3.33 -14.82 -22.71
C GLU A 22 -4.79 -14.35 -22.69
N GLY A 23 -5.04 -13.19 -22.07
CA GLY A 23 -6.40 -12.67 -21.89
C GLY A 23 -7.04 -12.08 -23.14
N THR A 24 -6.26 -11.42 -24.01
CA THR A 24 -6.80 -10.64 -25.14
C THR A 24 -6.66 -11.36 -26.48
N PHE A 25 -5.55 -12.04 -26.70
CA PHE A 25 -5.21 -12.59 -28.02
C PHE A 25 -5.39 -14.12 -28.09
N LEU A 26 -5.17 -14.84 -26.99
CA LEU A 26 -5.37 -16.30 -26.93
C LEU A 26 -6.78 -16.69 -26.47
N GLY A 27 -7.43 -15.85 -25.66
CA GLY A 27 -8.81 -16.06 -25.22
C GLY A 27 -8.94 -16.98 -24.00
N ASP A 28 -7.86 -17.19 -23.24
CA ASP A 28 -7.82 -18.15 -22.13
C ASP A 28 -8.58 -17.67 -20.87
N HIS A 29 -8.91 -16.37 -20.80
CA HIS A 29 -9.69 -15.78 -19.70
C HIS A 29 -11.19 -16.07 -19.83
N THR A 30 -11.57 -17.33 -19.61
CA THR A 30 -12.97 -17.76 -19.49
C THR A 30 -13.68 -17.02 -18.35
N LYS A 31 -15.03 -17.07 -18.31
CA LYS A 31 -15.83 -16.39 -17.26
C LYS A 31 -15.37 -16.75 -15.84
N ARG A 32 -15.14 -18.04 -15.58
CA ARG A 32 -14.65 -18.53 -14.28
C ARG A 32 -13.26 -17.98 -13.91
N VAL A 33 -12.37 -17.84 -14.89
CA VAL A 33 -11.03 -17.27 -14.68
C VAL A 33 -11.13 -15.79 -14.31
N LYS A 34 -11.98 -15.02 -15.02
CA LYS A 34 -12.21 -13.60 -14.73
C LYS A 34 -12.79 -13.38 -13.33
N GLU A 35 -13.72 -14.23 -12.90
CA GLU A 35 -14.24 -14.22 -11.53
C GLU A 35 -13.13 -14.50 -10.51
N GLY A 36 -12.28 -15.49 -10.77
CA GLY A 36 -11.11 -15.79 -9.93
C GLY A 36 -10.14 -14.62 -9.81
N ILE A 37 -9.81 -13.95 -10.92
CA ILE A 37 -8.94 -12.75 -10.93
C ILE A 37 -9.58 -11.62 -10.12
N THR A 38 -10.90 -11.41 -10.26
CA THR A 38 -11.63 -10.37 -9.52
C THR A 38 -11.59 -10.63 -8.01
N ILE A 39 -11.85 -11.86 -7.58
CA ILE A 39 -11.80 -12.25 -6.18
C ILE A 39 -10.35 -12.12 -5.65
N GLY A 40 -9.36 -12.58 -6.43
CA GLY A 40 -7.95 -12.46 -6.08
C GLY A 40 -7.51 -11.02 -5.87
N PHE A 41 -7.92 -10.11 -6.76
CA PHE A 41 -7.62 -8.69 -6.62
C PHE A 41 -8.34 -8.04 -5.43
N LEU A 42 -9.58 -8.44 -5.14
CA LEU A 42 -10.29 -7.99 -3.94
C LEU A 42 -9.57 -8.43 -2.65
N LEU A 43 -9.13 -9.68 -2.58
CA LEU A 43 -8.37 -10.19 -1.44
C LEU A 43 -7.03 -9.47 -1.29
N PHE A 44 -6.35 -9.16 -2.40
CA PHE A 44 -5.14 -8.35 -2.40
C PHE A 44 -5.39 -6.95 -1.82
N ILE A 45 -6.45 -6.25 -2.25
CA ILE A 45 -6.83 -4.95 -1.67
C ILE A 45 -7.11 -5.06 -0.17
N ILE A 46 -7.82 -6.12 0.26
CA ILE A 46 -8.09 -6.36 1.67
C ILE A 46 -6.77 -6.53 2.45
N SER A 47 -5.81 -7.29 1.92
CA SER A 47 -4.51 -7.44 2.59
C SER A 47 -3.75 -6.12 2.73
N GLU A 48 -3.79 -5.25 1.71
CA GLU A 48 -3.18 -3.92 1.78
C GLU A 48 -3.88 -3.02 2.81
N ALA A 49 -5.22 -3.07 2.88
CA ALA A 49 -5.99 -2.33 3.88
C ALA A 49 -5.58 -2.71 5.32
N PHE A 50 -5.32 -4.00 5.58
CA PHE A 50 -4.79 -4.45 6.87
C PHE A 50 -3.34 -4.01 7.11
N ALA A 51 -2.51 -3.95 6.06
CA ALA A 51 -1.16 -3.39 6.18
C ALA A 51 -1.21 -1.92 6.61
N PHE A 52 -2.07 -1.09 5.99
CA PHE A 52 -2.28 0.30 6.43
C PHE A 52 -2.89 0.38 7.83
N PHE A 53 -3.85 -0.51 8.16
CA PHE A 53 -4.41 -0.58 9.50
C PHE A 53 -3.33 -0.78 10.58
N SER A 54 -2.31 -1.60 10.30
CA SER A 54 -1.19 -1.79 11.23
C SER A 54 -0.38 -0.51 11.49
N VAL A 55 -0.20 0.32 10.46
CA VAL A 55 0.47 1.63 10.58
C VAL A 55 -0.36 2.58 11.44
N PHE A 56 -1.67 2.67 11.17
CA PHE A 56 -2.58 3.48 11.99
C PHE A 56 -2.65 2.98 13.42
N TRP A 57 -2.67 1.67 13.63
CA TRP A 57 -2.64 1.07 14.96
C TRP A 57 -1.37 1.49 15.72
N SER A 58 -0.20 1.40 15.08
CA SER A 58 1.05 1.86 15.68
C SER A 58 1.00 3.37 16.01
N PHE A 59 0.47 4.19 15.12
CA PHE A 59 0.31 5.62 15.34
C PHE A 59 -0.60 5.91 16.55
N PHE A 60 -1.80 5.32 16.60
CA PHE A 60 -2.74 5.54 17.69
C PHE A 60 -2.20 5.03 19.02
N HIS A 61 -1.52 3.88 19.02
CA HIS A 61 -0.88 3.34 20.22
C HIS A 61 0.12 4.33 20.80
N SER A 62 1.01 4.89 19.98
CA SER A 62 2.00 5.88 20.42
C SER A 62 1.41 7.25 20.75
N ALA A 63 0.34 7.68 20.07
CA ALA A 63 -0.27 8.99 20.30
C ALA A 63 -1.21 9.04 21.51
N LEU A 64 -1.93 7.95 21.80
CA LEU A 64 -2.89 7.87 22.91
C LEU A 64 -2.21 7.61 24.26
N SER A 65 -1.06 6.93 24.28
CA SER A 65 -0.25 6.73 25.48
C SER A 65 1.22 7.05 25.19
N PRO A 66 1.58 8.35 25.12
CA PRO A 66 2.93 8.76 24.79
C PRO A 66 3.94 8.29 25.83
N ALA A 67 5.08 7.77 25.38
CA ALA A 67 6.14 7.32 26.26
C ALA A 67 6.69 8.48 27.11
N VAL A 68 7.07 8.17 28.36
CA VAL A 68 7.64 9.15 29.30
C VAL A 68 8.93 9.77 28.75
N GLU A 69 9.72 9.01 27.99
CA GLU A 69 10.95 9.47 27.33
C GLU A 69 10.73 10.63 26.36
N ILE A 70 9.51 10.76 25.84
CA ILE A 70 9.11 11.78 24.87
C ILE A 70 8.40 12.97 25.56
N GLY A 71 8.33 12.95 26.91
CA GLY A 71 7.69 13.99 27.72
C GLY A 71 6.22 13.72 28.05
N GLY A 72 5.70 12.53 27.72
CA GLY A 72 4.32 12.12 28.06
C GLY A 72 3.22 12.91 27.33
N ILE A 73 3.57 13.65 26.28
CA ILE A 73 2.66 14.47 25.48
C ILE A 73 2.74 14.11 24.00
N TRP A 74 1.63 14.29 23.29
CA TRP A 74 1.58 14.20 21.84
C TRP A 74 1.00 15.50 21.26
N PRO A 75 1.65 16.14 20.27
CA PRO A 75 2.95 15.79 19.69
C PRO A 75 4.11 15.98 20.68
N PRO A 76 5.21 15.23 20.49
CA PRO A 76 6.45 15.37 21.25
C PRO A 76 6.95 16.81 21.36
N PHE A 77 7.54 17.16 22.51
CA PHE A 77 8.14 18.47 22.69
C PHE A 77 9.25 18.72 21.66
N GLY A 78 9.25 19.91 21.04
CA GLY A 78 10.24 20.31 20.04
C GLY A 78 9.89 19.94 18.60
N LEU A 79 8.78 19.24 18.34
CA LEU A 79 8.30 18.98 16.98
C LEU A 79 7.34 20.09 16.50
N THR A 80 7.64 20.67 15.34
CA THR A 80 6.71 21.54 14.61
C THR A 80 5.82 20.68 13.71
N THR A 81 4.53 20.61 14.02
CA THR A 81 3.56 19.90 13.19
C THR A 81 3.25 20.68 11.91
N LEU A 82 2.94 19.96 10.83
CA LEU A 82 2.45 20.58 9.61
C LEU A 82 1.03 21.11 9.83
N ASN A 83 0.74 22.29 9.29
CA ASN A 83 -0.62 22.82 9.30
C ASN A 83 -1.50 21.97 8.37
N SER A 84 -2.53 21.32 8.94
CA SER A 84 -3.48 20.49 8.19
C SER A 84 -4.19 21.25 7.07
N PHE A 85 -4.44 22.56 7.23
CA PHE A 85 -5.10 23.40 6.22
C PHE A 85 -4.15 24.01 5.18
N GLY A 86 -2.86 23.65 5.22
CA GLY A 86 -1.87 24.09 4.24
C GLY A 86 -1.73 23.08 3.10
N LEU A 87 -0.51 22.55 2.97
CA LEU A 87 -0.17 21.56 1.93
C LEU A 87 -1.05 20.30 1.97
N PRO A 88 -1.35 19.68 3.13
CA PRO A 88 -2.17 18.48 3.16
C PRO A 88 -3.55 18.67 2.54
N LEU A 89 -4.23 19.78 2.85
CA LEU A 89 -5.54 20.12 2.27
C LEU A 89 -5.52 20.29 0.75
N THR A 90 -4.39 20.71 0.19
CA THR A 90 -4.28 20.87 -1.27
C THR A 90 -4.24 19.52 -1.98
N THR A 91 -3.86 18.46 -1.28
CA THR A 91 -3.67 17.10 -1.80
C THR A 91 -4.75 16.09 -1.36
N THR A 92 -5.67 16.49 -0.47
CA THR A 92 -6.86 15.69 -0.11
C THR A 92 -7.88 15.69 -1.23
#